data_AF-A0AAX6ELX9-F1
#
_entry.id   AF-A0AAX6ELX9-F1
#
_cell.length_a   1.000
_cell.length_b   1.000
_cell.length_c   1.000
_cell.angle_alpha   90.00
_cell.angle_beta   90.00
_cell.angle_gamma   90.00
#
_symmetry.space_group_name_H-M   'P 1'
#
loop_
_entity.id
_entity.type
_entity.pdbx_description
1 polymer ?
#
loop_
_entity_poly.entity_id
_entity_poly.type
_entity_poly.pdbx_seq_one_letter_code
_entity_poly.pdbx_strand_id
1 'polypeptide(L)'
;MVLNDVTEISIPLQYSDEEDGTDYPNGDATSESLSSLHNKKILTSCTIDVWCWLISEEPTGPALSNLLNGFQTACQYGIDSEGCAHSIPDKEVFSKILTFVLSEADGIFRRRLGISDSCSVEGFMKLESTSTWKTVRPLVKSYLRSCLFLLNQVTDCQLLVFVLSRLRASILFFVAFPSLIRRFIKITVHLWVTGEESLSLSSFVLLRGIASQLNSDCLENCLSKTYKAFIAHCKYIQPTNMKHFEFLKDSIVELILWTLKSAFRKFSRLCSTWQIY
;
A
#
# COMPACT_ATOMS: atom_id res chain seq x y z
N MET A 1 8.19 1.48 45.77
CA MET A 1 7.48 2.52 45.00
C MET A 1 7.49 2.06 43.56
N VAL A 2 6.33 2.13 42.92
CA VAL A 2 5.81 1.23 41.88
C VAL A 2 6.58 1.30 40.54
N LEU A 3 6.67 0.13 39.90
CA LEU A 3 7.13 -0.18 38.54
C LEU A 3 6.54 0.74 37.46
N ASN A 4 7.28 0.91 36.37
CA ASN A 4 6.72 0.83 35.02
C ASN A 4 7.82 0.41 34.03
N ASP A 5 8.01 -0.90 33.93
CA ASP A 5 8.57 -1.55 32.75
C ASP A 5 7.51 -1.48 31.65
N VAL A 6 7.74 -0.63 30.64
CA VAL A 6 7.05 -0.72 29.36
C VAL A 6 7.74 -1.82 28.57
N THR A 7 7.28 -3.05 28.73
CA THR A 7 7.65 -4.13 27.83
C THR A 7 6.88 -3.94 26.52
N GLU A 8 7.55 -3.33 25.54
CA GLU A 8 7.16 -3.45 24.12
C GLU A 8 7.13 -4.94 23.78
N ILE A 9 5.93 -5.52 23.75
CA ILE A 9 5.71 -6.87 23.25
C ILE A 9 5.82 -6.81 21.73
N SER A 10 7.05 -6.90 21.24
CA SER A 10 7.35 -7.24 19.86
C SER A 10 6.83 -8.65 19.61
N ILE A 11 5.66 -8.79 18.98
CA ILE A 11 5.15 -10.07 18.49
C ILE A 11 6.13 -10.55 17.39
N PRO A 12 6.89 -11.64 17.61
CA PRO A 12 7.81 -12.13 16.59
C PRO A 12 7.02 -12.58 15.35
N LEU A 13 7.55 -12.27 14.17
CA LEU A 13 7.06 -12.74 12.87
C LEU A 13 7.24 -14.27 12.71
N GLN A 14 6.54 -15.06 13.51
CA GLN A 14 6.43 -16.50 13.29
C GLN A 14 5.04 -16.84 12.75
N TYR A 15 4.93 -16.80 11.42
CA TYR A 15 3.88 -17.51 10.70
C TYR A 15 4.54 -18.59 9.85
N SER A 16 4.46 -19.83 10.34
CA SER A 16 4.64 -21.04 9.54
C SER A 16 3.39 -21.21 8.67
N ASP A 17 3.57 -21.13 7.34
CA ASP A 17 3.34 -22.26 6.44
C ASP A 17 3.77 -21.88 5.02
N GLU A 18 4.34 -22.88 4.36
CA GLU A 18 5.07 -22.90 3.10
C GLU A 18 4.31 -22.34 1.87
N GLU A 19 5.10 -22.04 0.83
CA GLU A 19 4.77 -21.55 -0.53
C GLU A 19 4.53 -20.03 -0.73
N ASP A 20 5.62 -19.26 -0.76
CA ASP A 20 6.16 -18.64 -1.99
C ASP A 20 7.56 -18.15 -1.64
N GLY A 21 8.58 -18.69 -2.30
CA GLY A 21 9.98 -18.43 -2.01
C GLY A 21 10.24 -16.92 -1.94
N THR A 22 10.77 -16.47 -0.80
CA THR A 22 11.34 -15.13 -0.68
C THR A 22 12.66 -15.08 -1.45
N ASP A 23 12.59 -15.14 -2.78
CA ASP A 23 13.67 -14.69 -3.64
C ASP A 23 13.58 -13.17 -3.71
N TYR A 24 14.41 -12.53 -2.88
CA TYR A 24 14.94 -11.23 -3.22
C TYR A 24 15.79 -11.41 -4.50
N PRO A 25 15.46 -10.80 -5.65
CA PRO A 25 16.45 -10.67 -6.70
C PRO A 25 17.48 -9.66 -6.18
N ASN A 26 18.56 -10.20 -5.63
CA ASN A 26 19.84 -9.51 -5.54
C ASN A 26 20.35 -9.29 -6.98
N GLY A 27 21.06 -8.19 -7.18
CA GLY A 27 21.24 -7.54 -8.48
C GLY A 27 21.61 -8.42 -9.67
N ASP A 28 20.97 -8.16 -10.80
CA ASP A 28 21.62 -8.24 -12.10
C ASP A 28 22.31 -6.89 -12.36
N ALA A 29 23.52 -6.78 -11.81
CA ALA A 29 24.51 -5.85 -12.31
C ALA A 29 25.07 -6.47 -13.59
N THR A 30 24.47 -6.16 -14.74
CA THR A 30 25.17 -6.32 -16.01
C THR A 30 26.28 -5.28 -16.04
N SER A 31 27.50 -5.74 -15.79
CA SER A 31 28.71 -4.94 -15.89
C SER A 31 28.94 -4.55 -17.34
N GLU A 32 28.66 -3.29 -17.69
CA GLU A 32 29.44 -2.49 -18.64
C GLU A 32 28.91 -1.04 -18.69
N SER A 33 29.38 -0.21 -17.76
CA SER A 33 29.97 1.11 -18.06
C SER A 33 30.41 1.78 -16.75
N LEU A 34 31.70 1.61 -16.45
CA LEU A 34 32.45 2.44 -15.52
C LEU A 34 32.50 3.89 -16.04
N SER A 35 31.47 4.70 -15.76
CA SER A 35 31.55 6.18 -15.85
C SER A 35 30.27 6.90 -15.36
N SER A 36 30.06 7.03 -14.04
CA SER A 36 29.39 8.22 -13.45
C SER A 36 29.40 8.23 -11.91
N LEU A 37 30.54 7.95 -11.30
CA LEU A 37 30.78 8.32 -9.90
C LEU A 37 31.07 9.83 -9.81
N HIS A 38 30.08 10.67 -10.11
CA HIS A 38 30.01 12.06 -9.65
C HIS A 38 28.62 12.65 -9.94
N ASN A 39 28.01 13.31 -8.94
CA ASN A 39 26.71 14.01 -8.95
C ASN A 39 25.49 13.21 -8.46
N LYS A 40 25.51 12.79 -7.19
CA LYS A 40 24.27 12.56 -6.44
C LYS A 40 23.52 13.89 -6.35
N LYS A 41 22.41 14.04 -7.07
CA LYS A 41 21.69 15.32 -7.19
C LYS A 41 21.06 15.66 -5.84
N ILE A 42 21.50 16.76 -5.23
CA ILE A 42 20.95 17.26 -3.97
C ILE A 42 19.52 17.73 -4.22
N LEU A 43 18.58 17.20 -3.46
CA LEU A 43 17.18 17.56 -3.59
C LEU A 43 16.85 18.75 -2.69
N THR A 44 16.31 19.82 -3.29
CA THR A 44 15.95 21.05 -2.58
C THR A 44 14.44 21.31 -2.64
N SER A 45 13.91 22.04 -1.66
CA SER A 45 12.49 22.44 -1.60
C SER A 45 12.02 23.11 -2.89
N CYS A 46 12.85 23.99 -3.47
CA CYS A 46 12.59 24.66 -4.75
C CYS A 46 12.49 23.67 -5.93
N THR A 47 13.34 22.63 -5.96
CA THR A 47 13.27 21.61 -7.02
C THR A 47 11.96 20.84 -6.97
N ILE A 48 11.44 20.58 -5.76
CA ILE A 48 10.15 19.93 -5.57
C ILE A 48 9.03 20.84 -6.07
N ASP A 49 9.04 22.13 -5.73
CA ASP A 49 8.02 23.09 -6.18
C ASP A 49 7.95 23.19 -7.70
N VAL A 50 9.12 23.21 -8.37
CA VAL A 50 9.19 23.18 -9.83
C VAL A 50 8.60 21.89 -10.40
N TRP A 51 8.87 20.73 -9.78
CA TRP A 51 8.26 19.48 -10.22
C TRP A 51 6.75 19.45 -9.98
N CYS A 52 6.27 19.97 -8.85
CA CYS A 52 4.83 20.05 -8.54
C CYS A 52 4.10 20.92 -9.56
N TRP A 53 4.69 22.06 -9.93
CA TRP A 53 4.18 22.95 -10.97
C TRP A 53 4.19 22.26 -12.34
N LEU A 54 5.31 21.67 -12.74
CA LEU A 54 5.43 20.97 -14.03
C LEU A 54 4.45 19.81 -14.17
N ILE A 55 4.17 19.06 -13.09
CA ILE A 55 3.21 17.95 -13.13
C ILE A 55 1.77 18.45 -13.27
N SER A 56 1.49 19.68 -12.81
CA SER A 56 0.17 20.31 -12.94
C SER A 56 -0.08 20.78 -14.37
N GLU A 57 0.93 21.31 -15.03
CA GLU A 57 0.87 21.80 -16.42
C GLU A 57 1.07 20.68 -17.45
N GLU A 58 2.09 19.84 -17.28
CA GLU A 58 2.47 18.78 -18.20
C GLU A 58 2.81 17.46 -17.47
N PRO A 59 1.84 16.55 -17.29
CA PRO A 59 2.07 15.29 -16.57
C PRO A 59 3.01 14.34 -17.35
N THR A 60 3.28 14.57 -18.64
CA THR A 60 4.08 13.70 -19.52
C THR A 60 5.59 13.78 -19.33
N GLY A 61 6.11 14.84 -18.69
CA GLY A 61 7.55 15.09 -18.57
C GLY A 61 8.32 14.21 -17.55
N PRO A 62 9.66 14.33 -17.50
CA PRO A 62 10.53 13.59 -16.56
C PRO A 62 10.34 14.00 -15.09
N ALA A 63 9.61 15.10 -14.84
CA ALA A 63 9.34 15.63 -13.51
C ALA A 63 8.67 14.59 -12.60
N LEU A 64 7.69 13.82 -13.09
CA LEU A 64 7.03 12.79 -12.31
C LEU A 64 7.99 11.64 -11.95
N SER A 65 8.81 11.19 -12.90
CA SER A 65 9.81 10.14 -12.64
C SER A 65 10.84 10.61 -11.60
N ASN A 66 11.33 11.85 -11.73
CA ASN A 66 12.28 12.42 -10.77
C ASN A 66 11.68 12.58 -9.39
N LEU A 67 10.42 13.03 -9.31
CA LEU A 67 9.70 13.15 -8.05
C LEU A 67 9.50 11.79 -7.37
N LEU A 68 9.10 10.76 -8.13
CA LEU A 68 8.94 9.40 -7.60
C LEU A 68 10.27 8.78 -7.16
N ASN A 69 11.36 9.06 -7.88
CA ASN A 69 12.71 8.65 -7.46
C ASN A 69 13.10 9.37 -6.15
N GLY A 70 12.81 10.66 -6.02
CA GLY A 70 13.00 11.41 -4.79
C GLY A 70 12.16 10.84 -3.63
N PHE A 71 10.91 10.44 -3.90
CA PHE A 71 10.05 9.76 -2.93
C PHE A 71 10.57 8.40 -2.51
N GLN A 72 11.08 7.59 -3.45
CA GLN A 72 11.70 6.32 -3.12
C GLN A 72 12.90 6.50 -2.18
N THR A 73 13.77 7.48 -2.47
CA THR A 73 14.88 7.85 -1.59
C THR A 73 14.36 8.36 -0.23
N ALA A 74 13.27 9.12 -0.22
CA ALA A 74 12.64 9.58 1.02
C ALA A 74 12.12 8.39 1.86
N CYS A 75 11.44 7.42 1.26
CA CYS A 75 10.97 6.23 1.97
C CYS A 75 12.11 5.39 2.57
N GLN A 76 13.33 5.52 2.05
CA GLN A 76 14.54 4.85 2.53
C GLN A 76 15.41 5.76 3.42
N TYR A 77 14.91 6.94 3.78
CA TYR A 77 15.65 7.88 4.62
C TYR A 77 15.98 7.27 5.98
N GLY A 78 17.25 7.30 6.37
CA GLY A 78 17.74 6.68 7.62
C GLY A 78 18.17 5.21 7.50
N ILE A 79 18.05 4.61 6.32
CA ILE A 79 18.60 3.29 6.01
C ILE A 79 19.80 3.52 5.09
N ASP A 80 20.99 3.08 5.48
CA ASP A 80 22.20 3.20 4.68
C ASP A 80 22.03 2.41 3.37
N SER A 81 21.55 3.08 2.32
CA SER A 81 21.33 2.50 0.99
C SER A 81 22.40 3.01 0.03
N GLU A 82 23.40 2.16 -0.22
CA GLU A 82 24.28 2.26 -1.37
C GLU A 82 23.46 1.93 -2.63
N GLY A 83 23.18 2.94 -3.47
CA GLY A 83 22.41 2.78 -4.72
C GLY A 83 21.41 3.88 -5.07
N CYS A 84 21.13 4.84 -4.18
CA CYS A 84 20.21 5.95 -4.47
C CYS A 84 20.86 7.09 -5.27
N ALA A 85 20.22 7.51 -6.38
CA ALA A 85 20.65 8.61 -7.24
C ALA A 85 20.52 10.01 -6.59
N HIS A 86 19.72 10.15 -5.52
CA HIS A 86 19.47 11.40 -4.81
C HIS A 86 19.91 11.30 -3.35
N SER A 87 20.39 12.41 -2.78
CA SER A 87 20.65 12.56 -1.35
C SER A 87 19.67 13.59 -0.81
N ILE A 88 18.96 13.25 0.27
CA ILE A 88 18.06 14.18 0.95
C ILE A 88 18.83 14.74 2.15
N PRO A 89 19.27 16.01 2.11
CA PRO A 89 20.09 16.59 3.16
C PRO A 89 19.26 17.08 4.36
N ASP A 90 17.96 17.34 4.19
CA ASP A 90 17.14 18.07 5.16
C ASP A 90 15.81 17.34 5.46
N LYS A 91 15.45 17.29 6.74
CA LYS A 91 14.21 16.73 7.27
C LYS A 91 12.98 17.45 6.71
N GLU A 92 13.09 18.75 6.44
CA GLU A 92 12.00 19.54 5.83
C GLU A 92 11.72 19.11 4.39
N VAL A 93 12.78 18.90 3.61
CA VAL A 93 12.70 18.41 2.22
C VAL A 93 12.11 16.99 2.19
N PHE A 94 12.54 16.12 3.10
CA PHE A 94 11.98 14.78 3.28
C PHE A 94 10.46 14.85 3.53
N SER A 95 10.03 15.61 4.55
CA SER A 95 8.62 15.69 4.93
C SER A 95 7.76 16.26 3.79
N LYS A 96 8.26 17.27 3.08
CA LYS A 96 7.55 17.89 1.95
C LYS A 96 7.31 16.90 0.81
N ILE A 97 8.34 16.14 0.41
CA ILE A 97 8.20 15.12 -0.65
C ILE A 97 7.22 14.05 -0.24
N LEU A 98 7.38 13.52 0.98
CA LEU A 98 6.55 12.44 1.50
C LEU A 98 5.07 12.84 1.49
N THR A 99 4.75 13.99 2.08
CA THR A 99 3.38 14.50 2.14
C THR A 99 2.83 14.81 0.75
N PHE A 100 3.61 15.46 -0.12
CA PHE A 100 3.14 15.81 -1.47
C PHE A 100 2.84 14.56 -2.31
N VAL A 101 3.79 13.63 -2.40
CA VAL A 101 3.64 12.43 -3.25
C VAL A 101 2.52 11.54 -2.74
N LEU A 102 2.43 11.30 -1.43
CA LEU A 102 1.31 10.53 -0.87
C LEU A 102 -0.04 11.23 -1.14
N SER A 103 -0.09 12.56 -1.10
CA SER A 103 -1.32 13.35 -1.30
C SER A 103 -1.76 13.50 -2.76
N GLU A 104 -0.83 13.51 -3.72
CA GLU A 104 -1.14 13.85 -5.11
C GLU A 104 -0.99 12.69 -6.09
N ALA A 105 -0.21 11.64 -5.75
CA ALA A 105 0.12 10.56 -6.68
C ALA A 105 -1.12 9.92 -7.31
N ASP A 106 -2.16 9.65 -6.52
CA ASP A 106 -3.41 9.06 -7.02
C ASP A 106 -4.04 9.93 -8.12
N GLY A 107 -4.27 11.21 -7.83
CA GLY A 107 -4.87 12.16 -8.77
C GLY A 107 -4.00 12.42 -9.99
N ILE A 108 -2.68 12.42 -9.84
CA ILE A 108 -1.74 12.53 -10.97
C ILE A 108 -1.88 11.33 -11.90
N PHE A 109 -1.86 10.10 -11.36
CA PHE A 109 -2.02 8.90 -12.18
C PHE A 109 -3.40 8.85 -12.84
N ARG A 110 -4.47 9.22 -12.12
CA ARG A 110 -5.83 9.26 -12.66
C ARG A 110 -5.96 10.22 -13.83
N ARG A 111 -5.46 11.45 -13.70
CA ARG A 111 -5.41 12.45 -14.79
C ARG A 111 -4.64 11.95 -16.00
N ARG A 112 -3.47 11.34 -15.77
CA ARG A 112 -2.60 10.82 -16.83
C ARG A 112 -3.22 9.64 -17.59
N LEU A 113 -4.07 8.88 -16.91
CA LEU A 113 -4.80 7.73 -17.43
C LEU A 113 -6.19 8.09 -17.96
N GLY A 114 -6.66 9.32 -17.75
CA GLY A 114 -8.01 9.76 -18.11
C GLY A 114 -9.12 9.00 -17.36
N ILE A 115 -8.85 8.51 -16.15
CA ILE A 115 -9.82 7.73 -15.37
C ILE A 115 -10.52 8.60 -14.33
N SER A 116 -11.83 8.41 -14.19
CA SER A 116 -12.64 9.02 -13.13
C SER A 116 -12.36 8.36 -11.77
N ASP A 117 -12.68 9.06 -10.67
CA ASP A 117 -12.61 8.53 -9.31
C ASP A 117 -13.51 7.30 -9.11
N SER A 118 -14.62 7.23 -9.85
CA SER A 118 -15.57 6.11 -9.82
C SER A 118 -15.25 4.99 -10.81
N CYS A 119 -14.03 4.93 -11.35
CA CYS A 119 -13.63 3.91 -12.31
C CYS A 119 -13.78 2.49 -11.72
N SER A 120 -14.49 1.61 -12.43
CA SER A 120 -14.64 0.21 -12.03
C SER A 120 -13.40 -0.60 -12.39
N VAL A 121 -13.20 -1.74 -11.71
CA VAL A 121 -12.11 -2.67 -12.03
C VAL A 121 -12.15 -3.14 -13.48
N GLU A 122 -13.34 -3.38 -14.03
CA GLU A 122 -13.49 -3.76 -15.44
C GLU A 122 -13.06 -2.63 -16.39
N GLY A 123 -13.40 -1.37 -16.06
CA GLY A 123 -12.94 -0.20 -16.81
C GLY A 123 -11.42 -0.06 -16.77
N PHE A 124 -10.82 -0.30 -15.60
CA PHE A 124 -9.37 -0.29 -15.44
C PHE A 124 -8.67 -1.42 -16.21
N MET A 125 -9.23 -2.64 -16.20
CA MET A 125 -8.68 -3.77 -16.98
C MET A 125 -8.67 -3.48 -18.49
N LYS A 126 -9.68 -2.79 -19.02
CA LYS A 126 -9.68 -2.36 -20.43
C LYS A 126 -8.53 -1.39 -20.71
N LEU A 127 -8.23 -0.50 -19.76
CA LEU A 127 -7.13 0.45 -19.87
C LEU A 127 -5.75 -0.22 -19.87
N GLU A 128 -5.59 -1.38 -19.24
CA GLU A 128 -4.29 -2.08 -19.22
C GLU A 128 -3.75 -2.43 -20.62
N SER A 129 -4.62 -2.50 -21.61
CA SER A 129 -4.24 -2.76 -23.01
C SER A 129 -3.66 -1.53 -23.74
N THR A 130 -3.82 -0.33 -23.18
CA THR A 130 -3.48 0.94 -23.84
C THR A 130 -1.98 1.26 -23.78
N SER A 131 -1.49 2.03 -24.77
CA SER A 131 -0.11 2.53 -24.78
C SER A 131 0.19 3.46 -23.61
N THR A 132 -0.79 4.26 -23.18
CA THR A 132 -0.67 5.16 -22.02
C THR A 132 -0.41 4.39 -20.73
N TRP A 133 -1.11 3.27 -20.52
CA TRP A 133 -0.85 2.40 -19.38
C TRP A 133 0.57 1.83 -19.41
N LYS A 134 1.08 1.37 -20.56
CA LYS A 134 2.44 0.81 -20.66
C LYS A 134 3.51 1.79 -20.17
N THR A 135 3.34 3.09 -20.44
CA THR A 135 4.23 4.16 -19.97
C THR A 135 4.05 4.46 -18.48
N VAL A 136 2.81 4.44 -17.96
CA VAL A 136 2.49 4.83 -16.57
C VAL A 136 2.71 3.68 -15.57
N ARG A 137 2.53 2.44 -16.00
CA ARG A 137 2.66 1.22 -15.21
C ARG A 137 3.95 1.15 -14.36
N PRO A 138 5.17 1.38 -14.90
CA PRO A 138 6.38 1.34 -14.09
C PRO A 138 6.40 2.41 -12.99
N LEU A 139 5.85 3.60 -13.26
CA LEU A 139 5.77 4.70 -12.29
C LEU A 139 4.82 4.36 -11.14
N VAL A 140 3.63 3.86 -11.47
CA VAL A 140 2.66 3.37 -10.48
C VAL A 140 3.27 2.25 -9.64
N LYS A 141 3.94 1.28 -10.28
CA LYS A 141 4.60 0.18 -9.58
C LYS A 141 5.67 0.67 -8.59
N SER A 142 6.47 1.66 -8.98
CA SER A 142 7.50 2.27 -8.12
C SER A 142 6.87 2.98 -6.91
N TYR A 143 5.83 3.77 -7.15
CA TYR A 143 5.06 4.44 -6.09
C TYR A 143 4.49 3.44 -5.08
N LEU A 144 3.74 2.42 -5.55
CA LEU A 144 3.11 1.43 -4.67
C LEU A 144 4.16 0.68 -3.85
N ARG A 145 5.28 0.27 -4.46
CA ARG A 145 6.37 -0.40 -3.73
C ARG A 145 7.00 0.49 -2.66
N SER A 146 7.22 1.76 -2.97
CA SER A 146 7.80 2.72 -2.04
C SER A 146 6.87 2.96 -0.84
N CYS A 147 5.55 3.01 -1.06
CA CYS A 147 4.57 3.10 0.03
C CYS A 147 4.52 1.81 0.88
N LEU A 148 4.54 0.63 0.26
CA LEU A 148 4.58 -0.64 1.01
C LEU A 148 5.88 -0.81 1.79
N PHE A 149 6.99 -0.30 1.26
CA PHE A 149 8.25 -0.24 1.98
C PHE A 149 8.11 0.66 3.21
N LEU A 150 7.64 1.89 3.03
CA LEU A 150 7.42 2.86 4.10
C LEU A 150 6.54 2.30 5.24
N LEU A 151 5.44 1.63 4.91
CA LEU A 151 4.55 1.00 5.91
C LEU A 151 5.24 -0.07 6.78
N ASN A 152 6.33 -0.69 6.31
CA ASN A 152 7.09 -1.66 7.10
C ASN A 152 8.22 -1.02 7.92
N GLN A 153 8.60 0.22 7.61
CA GLN A 153 9.72 0.90 8.28
C GLN A 153 9.26 1.88 9.35
N VAL A 154 8.05 2.44 9.20
CA VAL A 154 7.52 3.46 10.10
C VAL A 154 6.77 2.81 11.26
N THR A 155 7.00 3.33 12.47
CA THR A 155 6.24 2.98 13.69
C THR A 155 5.27 4.07 14.12
N ASP A 156 5.43 5.30 13.61
CA ASP A 156 4.52 6.41 13.90
C ASP A 156 3.09 6.12 13.41
N CYS A 157 2.16 5.99 14.36
CA CYS A 157 0.78 5.61 14.08
C CYS A 157 0.04 6.62 13.18
N GLN A 158 0.31 7.92 13.32
CA GLN A 158 -0.37 8.94 12.51
C GLN A 158 0.11 8.88 11.07
N LEU A 159 1.41 8.69 10.85
CA LEU A 159 1.99 8.51 9.54
C LEU A 159 1.51 7.21 8.90
N LEU A 160 1.42 6.09 9.64
CA LEU A 160 0.83 4.85 9.15
C LEU A 160 -0.62 5.05 8.71
N VAL A 161 -1.46 5.68 9.55
CA VAL A 161 -2.85 6.01 9.20
C VAL A 161 -2.92 6.89 7.95
N PHE A 162 -2.05 7.90 7.86
CA PHE A 162 -1.95 8.77 6.69
C PHE A 162 -1.63 7.97 5.42
N VAL A 163 -0.57 7.16 5.43
CA VAL A 163 -0.17 6.33 4.28
C VAL A 163 -1.29 5.35 3.88
N LEU A 164 -1.93 4.68 4.84
CA LEU A 164 -3.06 3.78 4.58
C LEU A 164 -4.22 4.53 3.92
N SER A 165 -4.54 5.75 4.39
CA SER A 165 -5.60 6.58 3.82
C SER A 165 -5.32 6.95 2.36
N ARG A 166 -4.05 7.22 2.03
CA ARG A 166 -3.61 7.57 0.67
C ARG A 166 -3.57 6.36 -0.24
N LEU A 167 -3.13 5.21 0.25
CA LEU A 167 -3.20 3.95 -0.50
C LEU A 167 -4.64 3.47 -0.72
N ARG A 168 -5.57 3.80 0.18
CA ARG A 168 -7.00 3.51 0.01
C ARG A 168 -7.58 4.18 -1.24
N ALA A 169 -7.18 5.42 -1.54
CA ALA A 169 -7.57 6.10 -2.78
C ALA A 169 -7.00 5.41 -4.04
N SER A 170 -5.82 4.81 -3.90
CA SER A 170 -5.06 4.12 -4.95
C SER A 170 -5.30 2.61 -5.05
N ILE A 171 -6.32 2.04 -4.38
CA ILE A 171 -6.60 0.60 -4.39
C ILE A 171 -6.72 0.05 -5.82
N LEU A 172 -7.35 0.79 -6.72
CA LEU A 172 -7.60 0.36 -8.10
C LEU A 172 -6.30 -0.01 -8.84
N PHE A 173 -5.21 0.72 -8.58
CA PHE A 173 -3.93 0.48 -9.24
C PHE A 173 -3.28 -0.86 -8.84
N PHE A 174 -3.65 -1.42 -7.69
CA PHE A 174 -3.14 -2.72 -7.26
C PHE A 174 -3.68 -3.89 -8.09
N VAL A 175 -4.77 -3.70 -8.85
CA VAL A 175 -5.32 -4.72 -9.77
C VAL A 175 -4.24 -5.22 -10.74
N ALA A 176 -3.39 -4.32 -11.23
CA ALA A 176 -2.32 -4.65 -12.17
C ALA A 176 -1.12 -5.40 -11.55
N PHE A 177 -1.09 -5.54 -10.22
CA PHE A 177 0.05 -6.06 -9.48
C PHE A 177 -0.37 -7.08 -8.40
N PRO A 178 -0.74 -8.31 -8.78
CA PRO A 178 -1.20 -9.36 -7.86
C PRO A 178 -0.25 -9.64 -6.68
N SER A 179 1.07 -9.59 -6.90
CA SER A 179 2.05 -9.77 -5.82
C SER A 179 2.06 -8.60 -4.83
N LEU A 180 1.90 -7.36 -5.31
CA LEU A 180 1.86 -6.18 -4.44
C LEU A 180 0.58 -6.14 -3.61
N ILE A 181 -0.58 -6.51 -4.17
CA ILE A 181 -1.82 -6.55 -3.39
C ILE A 181 -1.77 -7.63 -2.31
N ARG A 182 -1.22 -8.82 -2.60
CA ARG A 182 -1.04 -9.87 -1.59
C ARG A 182 -0.14 -9.40 -0.44
N ARG A 183 0.95 -8.70 -0.75
CA ARG A 183 1.83 -8.08 0.24
C ARG A 183 1.11 -6.99 1.02
N PHE A 184 0.36 -6.13 0.35
CA PHE A 184 -0.38 -5.03 0.98
C PHE A 184 -1.44 -5.53 1.98
N ILE A 185 -2.19 -6.57 1.61
CA ILE A 185 -3.14 -7.25 2.51
C ILE A 185 -2.40 -7.78 3.75
N LYS A 186 -1.25 -8.45 3.58
CA LYS A 186 -0.46 -8.96 4.71
C LYS A 186 -0.05 -7.86 5.68
N ILE A 187 0.48 -6.75 5.17
CA ILE A 187 0.89 -5.58 5.99
C ILE A 187 -0.33 -4.99 6.71
N THR A 188 -1.43 -4.79 5.99
CA THR A 188 -2.64 -4.18 6.55
C THR A 188 -3.29 -5.06 7.62
N VAL A 189 -3.33 -6.38 7.42
CA VAL A 189 -3.83 -7.31 8.43
C VAL A 189 -2.97 -7.27 9.70
N HIS A 190 -1.65 -7.14 9.56
CA HIS A 190 -0.77 -6.97 10.72
C HIS A 190 -1.12 -5.69 11.49
N LEU A 191 -1.15 -4.54 10.80
CA LEU A 191 -1.51 -3.25 11.39
C LEU A 191 -2.92 -3.22 11.99
N TRP A 192 -3.86 -3.97 11.41
CA TRP A 192 -5.20 -4.12 11.95
C TRP A 192 -5.19 -4.83 13.31
N VAL A 193 -4.43 -5.92 13.45
CA VAL A 193 -4.34 -6.70 14.69
C VAL A 193 -3.51 -5.98 15.76
N THR A 194 -2.35 -5.45 15.40
CA THR A 194 -1.37 -4.89 16.34
C THR A 194 -1.53 -3.41 16.60
N GLY A 195 -2.24 -2.69 15.72
CA GLY A 195 -2.51 -1.28 15.90
C GLY A 195 -3.41 -0.99 17.10
N GLU A 196 -3.35 0.25 17.56
CA GLU A 196 -4.26 0.78 18.57
C GLU A 196 -5.29 1.70 17.91
N GLU A 197 -6.53 1.64 18.37
CA GLU A 197 -7.64 2.54 18.06
C GLU A 197 -7.74 2.93 16.56
N SER A 198 -7.20 4.11 16.21
CA SER A 198 -7.28 4.71 14.89
C SER A 198 -6.52 3.92 13.81
N LEU A 199 -5.41 3.29 14.15
CA LEU A 199 -4.60 2.51 13.21
C LEU A 199 -5.32 1.22 12.82
N SER A 200 -5.92 0.54 13.79
CA SER A 200 -6.69 -0.67 13.53
C SER A 200 -7.98 -0.40 12.77
N LEU A 201 -8.68 0.69 13.12
CA LEU A 201 -9.86 1.13 12.38
C LEU A 201 -9.51 1.48 10.92
N SER A 202 -8.46 2.28 10.69
CA SER A 202 -8.02 2.66 9.35
C SER A 202 -7.62 1.44 8.52
N SER A 203 -6.89 0.51 9.13
CA SER A 203 -6.49 -0.75 8.49
C SER A 203 -7.68 -1.62 8.12
N PHE A 204 -8.68 -1.73 8.99
CA PHE A 204 -9.92 -2.47 8.70
C PHE A 204 -10.72 -1.84 7.56
N VAL A 205 -10.90 -0.52 7.57
CA VAL A 205 -11.60 0.21 6.50
C VAL A 205 -10.90 -0.01 5.15
N LEU A 206 -9.58 -0.06 5.15
CA LEU A 206 -8.80 -0.39 3.96
C LEU A 206 -9.01 -1.84 3.50
N LEU A 207 -8.97 -2.83 4.40
CA LEU A 207 -9.25 -4.25 4.08
C LEU A 207 -10.65 -4.41 3.48
N ARG A 208 -11.65 -3.74 4.06
CA ARG A 208 -13.01 -3.70 3.53
C ARG A 208 -13.06 -3.04 2.14
N GLY A 209 -12.29 -1.96 1.94
CA GLY A 209 -12.13 -1.31 0.63
C GLY A 209 -11.59 -2.28 -0.43
N ILE A 210 -10.53 -3.02 -0.11
CA ILE A 210 -9.94 -4.05 -0.99
C ILE A 210 -10.96 -5.16 -1.29
N ALA A 211 -11.60 -5.69 -0.25
CA ALA A 211 -12.60 -6.76 -0.35
C ALA A 211 -13.89 -6.37 -1.10
N SER A 212 -14.19 -5.07 -1.19
CA SER A 212 -15.39 -4.56 -1.89
C SER A 212 -15.12 -4.12 -3.32
N GLN A 213 -13.93 -3.57 -3.59
CA GLN A 213 -13.59 -3.00 -4.89
C GLN A 213 -12.91 -4.02 -5.81
N LEU A 214 -12.15 -4.98 -5.27
CA LEU A 214 -11.36 -5.92 -6.06
C LEU A 214 -12.09 -7.25 -6.32
N ASN A 215 -11.41 -8.18 -7.00
CA ASN A 215 -11.96 -9.48 -7.40
C ASN A 215 -12.22 -10.43 -6.21
N SER A 216 -12.90 -11.55 -6.47
CA SER A 216 -13.20 -12.58 -5.43
C SER A 216 -11.94 -13.11 -4.76
N ASP A 217 -10.86 -13.28 -5.50
CA ASP A 217 -9.63 -13.83 -4.96
C ASP A 217 -9.04 -12.91 -3.88
N CYS A 218 -9.13 -11.59 -4.09
CA CYS A 218 -8.74 -10.60 -3.07
C CYS A 218 -9.64 -10.67 -1.84
N LEU A 219 -10.94 -10.86 -2.01
CA LEU A 219 -11.90 -11.03 -0.91
C LEU A 219 -11.58 -12.27 -0.07
N GLU A 220 -11.40 -13.42 -0.71
CA GLU A 220 -11.04 -14.69 -0.04
C GLU A 220 -9.70 -14.58 0.68
N ASN A 221 -8.71 -13.95 0.04
CA ASN A 221 -7.40 -13.72 0.64
C ASN A 221 -7.48 -12.77 1.84
N CYS A 222 -8.27 -11.69 1.77
CA CYS A 222 -8.53 -10.80 2.91
C CYS A 222 -9.17 -11.57 4.06
N LEU A 223 -10.22 -12.33 3.79
CA LEU A 223 -10.94 -13.10 4.82
C LEU A 223 -10.02 -14.14 5.48
N SER A 224 -9.32 -14.95 4.67
CA SER A 224 -8.41 -16.00 5.15
C SER A 224 -7.31 -15.42 6.03
N LYS A 225 -6.63 -14.34 5.59
CA LYS A 225 -5.57 -13.71 6.36
C LYS A 225 -6.07 -13.03 7.64
N THR A 226 -7.18 -12.31 7.56
CA THR A 226 -7.80 -11.63 8.71
C THR A 226 -8.21 -12.64 9.77
N TYR A 227 -8.86 -13.74 9.36
CA TYR A 227 -9.27 -14.82 10.26
C TYR A 227 -8.07 -15.49 10.95
N LYS A 228 -7.04 -15.89 10.17
CA LYS A 228 -5.81 -16.49 10.72
C LYS A 228 -5.08 -15.55 11.68
N ALA A 229 -5.06 -14.25 11.38
CA ALA A 229 -4.44 -13.24 12.23
C ALA A 229 -5.16 -13.07 13.57
N PHE A 230 -6.49 -13.02 13.54
CA PHE A 230 -7.30 -12.94 14.75
C PHE A 230 -7.15 -14.17 15.65
N ILE A 231 -7.24 -15.38 15.11
CA ILE A 231 -7.10 -16.61 15.92
C ILE A 231 -5.72 -16.66 16.59
N ALA A 232 -4.67 -16.21 15.90
CA ALA A 232 -3.35 -16.12 16.52
C ALA A 232 -3.31 -15.04 17.61
N HIS A 233 -3.94 -13.88 17.39
CA HIS A 233 -4.03 -12.81 18.37
C HIS A 233 -4.83 -13.21 19.62
N CYS A 234 -5.83 -14.08 19.48
CA CYS A 234 -6.62 -14.58 20.61
C CYS A 234 -5.76 -15.25 21.69
N LYS A 235 -4.58 -15.78 21.35
CA LYS A 235 -3.66 -16.43 22.29
C LYS A 235 -2.98 -15.44 23.24
N TYR A 236 -3.00 -14.15 22.94
CA TYR A 236 -2.29 -13.10 23.65
C TYR A 236 -3.24 -12.06 24.28
N ILE A 237 -4.54 -12.38 24.41
CA ILE A 237 -5.53 -11.45 24.96
C ILE A 237 -5.18 -11.16 26.42
N GLN A 238 -5.09 -9.87 26.74
CA GLN A 238 -4.96 -9.36 28.09
C GLN A 238 -6.23 -8.58 28.49
N PRO A 239 -6.61 -8.54 29.77
CA PRO A 239 -7.80 -7.83 30.23
C PRO A 239 -7.83 -6.34 29.86
N THR A 240 -6.65 -5.71 29.70
CA THR A 240 -6.50 -4.31 29.29
C THR A 240 -6.92 -4.06 27.84
N ASN A 241 -6.91 -5.09 26.98
CA ASN A 241 -7.11 -4.96 25.54
C ASN A 241 -8.50 -5.45 25.10
N MET A 242 -9.44 -5.62 26.03
CA MET A 242 -10.77 -6.20 25.74
C MET A 242 -11.56 -5.38 24.71
N LYS A 243 -11.51 -4.05 24.77
CA LYS A 243 -12.19 -3.18 23.79
C LYS A 243 -11.64 -3.36 22.38
N HIS A 244 -10.32 -3.46 22.25
CA HIS A 244 -9.66 -3.72 20.98
C HIS A 244 -10.04 -5.11 20.45
N PHE A 245 -10.04 -6.12 21.32
CA PHE A 245 -10.48 -7.46 20.97
C PHE A 245 -11.93 -7.52 20.46
N GLU A 246 -12.86 -6.81 21.12
CA GLU A 246 -14.25 -6.68 20.66
C GLU A 246 -14.32 -6.05 19.28
N PHE A 247 -13.55 -4.99 19.03
CA PHE A 247 -13.44 -4.37 17.71
C PHE A 247 -12.92 -5.36 16.65
N LEU A 248 -11.88 -6.15 16.95
CA LEU A 248 -11.36 -7.16 16.02
C LEU A 248 -12.41 -8.24 15.71
N LYS A 249 -13.15 -8.69 16.72
CA LYS A 249 -14.24 -9.64 16.55
C LYS A 249 -15.32 -9.08 15.62
N ASP A 250 -15.77 -7.86 15.88
CA ASP A 250 -16.83 -7.22 15.09
C ASP A 250 -16.39 -6.95 13.65
N SER A 251 -15.12 -6.57 13.46
CA SER A 251 -14.49 -6.43 12.15
C SER A 251 -14.55 -7.73 11.34
N ILE A 252 -14.24 -8.89 11.95
CA ILE A 252 -14.33 -10.18 11.27
C ILE A 252 -15.76 -10.55 10.93
N VAL A 253 -16.70 -10.38 11.86
CA VAL A 253 -18.12 -10.65 11.63
C VAL A 253 -18.61 -9.85 10.43
N GLU A 254 -18.27 -8.56 10.37
CA GLU A 254 -18.62 -7.69 9.26
C GLU A 254 -18.03 -8.18 7.92
N LEU A 255 -16.75 -8.57 7.90
CA LEU A 255 -16.08 -9.06 6.69
C LEU A 255 -16.68 -10.39 6.19
N ILE A 256 -17.06 -11.30 7.10
CA ILE A 256 -17.77 -12.55 6.78
C ILE A 256 -19.14 -12.24 6.18
N LEU A 257 -19.92 -11.35 6.81
CA LEU A 257 -21.23 -10.95 6.32
C LEU A 257 -21.14 -10.32 4.92
N TRP A 258 -20.11 -9.52 4.66
CA TRP A 258 -19.85 -8.98 3.33
C TRP A 258 -19.57 -10.09 2.30
N THR A 259 -18.74 -11.07 2.67
CA THR A 259 -18.41 -12.22 1.82
C THR A 259 -19.65 -13.01 1.45
N LEU A 260 -20.49 -13.34 2.44
CA LEU A 260 -21.76 -14.04 2.23
C LEU A 260 -22.71 -13.26 1.31
N LYS A 261 -22.86 -11.95 1.53
CA LYS A 261 -23.68 -11.07 0.68
C LYS A 261 -23.15 -11.00 -0.75
N SER A 262 -21.83 -11.03 -0.95
CA SER A 262 -21.21 -11.05 -2.28
C SER A 262 -21.48 -12.37 -3.00
N ALA A 263 -21.29 -13.50 -2.31
CA ALA A 263 -21.57 -14.83 -2.83
C ALA A 263 -23.04 -15.00 -3.21
N PHE A 264 -23.97 -14.60 -2.34
CA PHE A 264 -25.40 -14.66 -2.62
C PHE A 264 -25.81 -13.82 -3.83
N ARG A 265 -25.26 -12.60 -3.98
CA ARG A 265 -25.49 -11.76 -5.15
C ARG A 265 -25.00 -12.41 -6.45
N LYS A 266 -23.86 -13.08 -6.43
CA LYS A 266 -23.35 -13.85 -7.60
C LYS A 266 -24.28 -15.01 -7.93
N PHE A 267 -24.71 -15.78 -6.93
CA PHE A 267 -25.63 -16.91 -7.10
C PHE A 267 -26.98 -16.47 -7.67
N SER A 268 -27.60 -15.43 -7.11
CA SER A 268 -28.87 -14.89 -7.60
C SER A 268 -28.78 -14.43 -9.06
N ARG A 269 -27.69 -13.75 -9.46
CA ARG A 269 -27.49 -13.36 -10.87
C ARG A 269 -27.42 -14.56 -11.78
N LEU A 270 -26.69 -15.62 -11.39
CA LEU A 270 -26.64 -16.85 -12.18
C LEU A 270 -28.04 -17.42 -12.36
N CYS A 271 -28.81 -17.61 -11.29
CA CYS A 271 -30.18 -18.12 -11.38
C CYS A 271 -31.08 -17.28 -12.30
N SER A 272 -30.98 -15.95 -12.26
CA SER A 272 -31.73 -15.06 -13.15
C SER A 272 -31.34 -15.22 -14.62
N THR A 273 -30.06 -15.47 -14.92
CA THR A 273 -29.61 -15.75 -16.30
C THR A 273 -30.11 -17.12 -16.79
N TRP A 274 -30.26 -18.11 -15.90
CA TRP A 274 -30.79 -19.43 -16.23
C TRP A 274 -32.31 -19.45 -16.43
N GLN A 275 -33.06 -18.50 -15.87
CA GLN A 275 -34.52 -18.36 -16.09
C GLN A 275 -34.90 -17.71 -17.42
N ILE A 276 -33.92 -17.25 -18.21
CA ILE A 276 -34.12 -16.60 -19.53
C ILE A 276 -33.85 -17.58 -20.69
N TYR A 277 -33.46 -18.83 -20.39
CA TYR A 277 -33.31 -19.94 -21.35
C TYR A 277 -34.31 -21.05 -21.04
#